data_AF-A0A6L3F7B9-F1
#
_entry.id   AF-A0A6L3F7B9-F1
#
_cell.length_a   1.000
_cell.length_b   1.000
_cell.length_c   1.000
_cell.angle_alpha   90.00
_cell.angle_beta   90.00
_cell.angle_gamma   90.00
#
_symmetry.space_group_name_H-M   'P 1'
#
loop_
_entity.id
_entity.type
_entity.pdbx_description
1 polymer ?
#
loop_
_entity_poly.entity_id
_entity_poly.type
_entity_poly.pdbx_seq_one_letter_code
_entity_poly.pdbx_strand_id
1 'polypeptide(L)' 'MRGLIDRKGEQFAYLTGNVLYTMEGEPTGRIEGDFVVDLAGKRVWRVVGDGIYTLDGMETIGYLGSERRQSLDW' A
#
# COMPACT_ATOMS: atom_id res chain seq x y z
N MET A 1 -0.09 -10.07 -4.99
CA MET A 1 0.62 -9.15 -4.09
C MET A 1 1.03 -7.92 -4.88
N ARG A 2 0.85 -6.71 -4.34
CA ARG A 2 1.33 -5.45 -4.94
C ARG A 2 2.36 -4.81 -4.03
N GLY A 3 3.47 -4.32 -4.56
CA GLY A 3 4.42 -3.53 -3.77
C GLY A 3 3.91 -2.11 -3.56
N LEU A 4 4.23 -1.50 -2.42
CA LEU A 4 4.12 -0.07 -2.19
C LEU A 4 5.52 0.54 -2.39
N ILE A 5 5.66 1.36 -3.42
CA ILE A 5 6.94 1.84 -3.91
C ILE A 5 7.00 3.34 -3.66
N ASP A 6 8.06 3.82 -3.01
CA ASP A 6 8.24 5.24 -2.74
C ASP A 6 8.60 6.03 -4.01
N ARG A 7 8.76 7.34 -3.88
CA ARG A 7 9.11 8.21 -5.02
C ARG A 7 10.50 7.94 -5.61
N LYS A 8 11.37 7.23 -4.91
CA LYS A 8 12.73 6.85 -5.36
C LYS A 8 12.75 5.50 -6.06
N GLY A 9 11.64 4.76 -6.04
CA GLY A 9 11.54 3.42 -6.62
C GLY A 9 11.81 2.31 -5.60
N GLU A 10 11.89 2.62 -4.32
CA GLU A 10 12.17 1.65 -3.25
C GLU A 10 10.84 1.09 -2.70
N GLN A 11 10.71 -0.24 -2.69
CA GLN A 11 9.56 -0.88 -2.06
C GLN A 11 9.71 -0.83 -0.53
N PHE A 12 8.72 -0.29 0.16
CA PHE A 12 8.75 -0.14 1.62
C PHE A 12 7.58 -0.85 2.35
N ALA A 13 6.59 -1.32 1.61
CA ALA A 13 5.49 -2.13 2.11
C ALA A 13 4.89 -2.96 0.97
N TYR A 14 3.90 -3.80 1.26
CA TYR A 14 3.14 -4.50 0.24
C TYR A 14 1.69 -4.77 0.62
N LEU A 15 0.83 -4.91 -0.39
CA LEU A 15 -0.54 -5.37 -0.26
C LEU A 15 -0.68 -6.85 -0.63
N THR A 16 -1.40 -7.57 0.22
CA THR A 16 -2.00 -8.87 -0.10
C THR A 16 -3.50 -8.73 0.05
N GLY A 17 -4.24 -8.88 -1.06
CA GLY A 17 -5.65 -8.47 -1.10
C GLY A 17 -5.78 -6.99 -0.76
N ASN A 18 -6.53 -6.67 0.29
CA ASN A 18 -6.67 -5.31 0.82
C ASN A 18 -5.81 -5.02 2.05
N VAL A 19 -5.04 -5.99 2.58
CA VAL A 19 -4.25 -5.80 3.81
C VAL A 19 -2.85 -5.31 3.46
N LEU A 20 -2.40 -4.28 4.18
CA LEU A 20 -1.05 -3.71 4.08
C LEU A 20 -0.14 -4.36 5.09
N TYR A 21 1.04 -4.77 4.62
CA TYR A 21 2.09 -5.40 5.39
C TYR A 21 3.40 -4.62 5.29
N THR A 22 4.21 -4.66 6.36
CA THR A 22 5.63 -4.28 6.31
C THR A 22 6.41 -5.26 5.42
N MET A 23 7.69 -4.96 5.16
CA MET A 23 8.56 -5.87 4.39
C MET A 23 8.87 -7.17 5.13
N GLU A 24 8.76 -7.17 6.46
CA GLU A 24 8.90 -8.34 7.35
C GLU A 24 7.61 -9.18 7.43
N GLY A 25 6.51 -8.69 6.83
CA GLY A 25 5.23 -9.40 6.77
C GLY A 25 4.30 -9.16 7.96
N GLU A 26 4.50 -8.09 8.71
CA GLU A 26 3.59 -7.68 9.77
C GLU A 26 2.45 -6.82 9.22
N PRO A 27 1.18 -7.08 9.55
CA PRO A 27 0.06 -6.26 9.09
C PRO A 27 0.07 -4.90 9.80
N THR A 28 -0.04 -3.82 9.05
CA THR A 28 -0.04 -2.43 9.58
C THR A 28 -1.30 -1.66 9.27
N GLY A 29 -2.08 -2.12 8.30
CA GLY A 29 -3.28 -1.43 7.86
C GLY A 29 -4.00 -2.17 6.75
N ARG A 30 -4.94 -1.49 6.10
CA ARG A 30 -5.71 -2.03 4.97
C ARG A 30 -6.25 -0.91 4.10
N ILE A 31 -6.61 -1.25 2.86
CA ILE A 31 -7.40 -0.38 1.99
C ILE A 31 -8.88 -0.48 2.36
N GLU A 32 -9.50 0.67 2.58
CA GLU A 32 -10.95 0.85 2.72
C GLU A 32 -11.42 2.03 1.85
N GLY A 33 -12.14 1.72 0.76
CA GLY A 33 -12.50 2.71 -0.25
C GLY A 33 -11.26 3.39 -0.83
N ASP A 34 -11.24 4.72 -0.79
CA ASP A 34 -10.15 5.55 -1.34
C ASP A 34 -9.06 5.88 -0.30
N PHE A 35 -8.92 5.06 0.75
CA PHE A 35 -7.96 5.31 1.83
C PHE A 35 -7.22 4.04 2.25
N VAL A 36 -5.98 4.24 2.69
CA VAL A 36 -5.30 3.30 3.59
C VAL A 36 -5.67 3.70 5.02
N VAL A 37 -6.16 2.75 5.79
CA VAL A 37 -6.46 2.90 7.22
C VAL A 37 -5.52 2.03 8.05
N ASP A 38 -5.21 2.45 9.27
CA ASP A 38 -4.49 1.63 10.24
C ASP A 38 -5.37 0.46 10.75
N LEU A 39 -4.80 -0.38 11.63
CA LEU A 39 -5.52 -1.51 12.20
C LEU A 39 -6.77 -1.10 13.00
N ALA A 40 -6.80 0.11 13.55
CA ALA A 40 -7.95 0.67 14.27
C ALA A 40 -8.99 1.32 13.34
N GLY A 41 -8.73 1.40 12.03
CA GLY A 41 -9.63 2.00 11.04
C GLY A 41 -9.44 3.51 10.88
N LYS A 42 -8.39 4.11 11.46
CA LYS A 42 -8.08 5.52 11.24
C LYS A 42 -7.39 5.69 9.90
N ARG A 43 -7.82 6.67 9.10
CA ARG A 43 -7.19 7.02 7.82
C ARG A 43 -5.74 7.47 8.03
N VAL A 44 -4.85 6.96 7.19
CA VAL A 44 -3.41 7.26 7.21
C VAL A 44 -2.98 7.87 5.88
N TRP A 45 -3.44 7.32 4.75
CA TRP A 45 -3.14 7.83 3.41
C TRP A 45 -4.38 7.82 2.52
N ARG A 46 -4.37 8.65 1.48
CA ARG A 46 -5.34 8.65 0.39
C ARG A 46 -4.84 7.78 -0.76
N VAL A 47 -5.75 7.08 -1.41
CA VAL A 47 -5.49 6.26 -2.60
C VAL A 47 -6.23 6.90 -3.78
N VAL A 48 -5.50 7.22 -4.86
CA VAL A 48 -6.09 7.75 -6.10
C VAL A 48 -5.48 7.02 -7.29
N GLY A 49 -6.26 6.13 -7.90
CA GLY A 49 -5.72 5.15 -8.85
C GLY A 49 -4.65 4.30 -8.15
N ASP A 50 -3.45 4.29 -8.71
CA ASP A 50 -2.30 3.63 -8.09
C ASP A 50 -1.47 4.56 -7.20
N GLY A 51 -1.79 5.86 -7.14
CA GLY A 51 -1.05 6.82 -6.32
C GLY A 51 -1.48 6.81 -4.85
N ILE A 52 -0.50 6.98 -3.97
CA ILE A 52 -0.69 7.06 -2.51
C ILE A 52 -0.23 8.43 -2.04
N TYR A 53 -1.10 9.14 -1.33
CA TYR A 53 -0.93 10.54 -0.99
C TYR A 53 -1.10 10.80 0.51
N THR A 54 -0.52 11.90 0.99
CA THR A 54 -0.82 12.44 2.31
C THR A 54 -2.33 12.75 2.43
N LEU A 55 -2.86 12.77 3.67
CA LEU A 55 -4.28 13.08 3.90
C LEU A 55 -4.62 14.53 3.56
N ASP A 56 -3.71 15.45 3.90
CA ASP A 56 -3.96 16.89 3.88
C ASP A 56 -3.56 17.57 2.56
N GLY A 57 -3.19 16.80 1.53
CA GLY A 57 -2.72 17.39 0.28
C GLY A 57 -2.64 16.42 -0.90
N MET A 58 -1.88 16.86 -1.91
CA MET A 58 -1.55 16.09 -3.12
C MET A 58 -0.09 15.66 -3.14
N GLU A 59 0.60 15.70 -1.98
CA GLU A 59 1.96 15.17 -1.90
C GLU A 59 1.90 13.64 -2.00
N THR A 60 2.56 13.12 -3.02
CA THR A 60 2.69 11.67 -3.22
C THR A 60 3.69 11.09 -2.22
N ILE A 61 3.27 10.06 -1.51
CA ILE A 61 4.10 9.17 -0.70
C ILE A 61 4.75 8.10 -1.58
N GLY A 62 3.95 7.53 -2.48
CA GLY A 62 4.39 6.45 -3.35
C GLY A 62 3.28 5.96 -4.27
N TYR A 63 3.49 4.78 -4.84
CA TYR A 63 2.58 4.16 -5.79
C TYR A 63 2.43 2.66 -5.53
N LEU A 64 1.27 2.13 -5.85
CA LEU A 64 1.01 0.71 -5.89
C LEU A 64 1.56 0.12 -7.17
N GLY A 65 2.54 -0.78 -7.04
CA GLY A 65 3.08 -1.54 -8.15
C GLY A 65 2.05 -2.48 -8.78
N SER A 66 2.40 -3.09 -9.91
CA SER A 66 1.56 -4.09 -10.57
C SER A 66 1.33 -5.32 -9.69
N GLU A 67 0.21 -6.01 -9.92
CA GLU A 67 -0.06 -7.30 -9.29
C GLU A 67 1.00 -8.33 -9.66
N ARG A 68 1.83 -8.72 -8.69
CA ARG A 68 2.72 -9.87 -8.81
C ARG A 68 1.91 -11.11 -8.43
N ARG A 69 1.69 -12.02 -9.38
CA ARG A 69 1.31 -13.39 -9.05
C ARG A 69 2.50 -13.98 -8.29
N GLN A 70 2.29 -14.41 -7.05
CA GLN A 70 3.22 -15.36 -6.46
C GLN A 70 3.15 -16.58 -7.37
N SER A 71 4.22 -16.86 -8.12
CA SER A 71 4.32 -18.16 -8.77
C SER A 71 4.39 -19.17 -7.63
N LEU A 72 3.29 -19.92 -7.46
CA LEU A 72 3.32 -21.18 -6.73
C LEU A 72 3.99 -22.18 -7.67
N ASP A 73 5.29 -22.02 -7.86
CA ASP A 73 6.10 -23.03 -8.52
C ASP A 73 6.31 -24.13 -7.47
N TRP A 74 5.58 -25.24 -7.63
CA TRP A 74 5.75 -26.50 -6.91
C TRP A 74 6.53 -27.49 -7.77
#